data_AF-A0A495QN33-F1
#
_entry.id   AF-A0A495QN33-F1
#
_cell.length_a   1.000
_cell.length_b   1.000
_cell.length_c   1.000
_cell.angle_alpha   90.00
_cell.angle_beta   90.00
_cell.angle_gamma   90.00
#
_symmetry.space_group_name_H-M   'P 1'
#
loop_
_entity.id
_entity.type
_entity.pdbx_description
1 polymer ?
#
loop_
_entity_poly.entity_id
_entity_poly.type
_entity_poly.pdbx_seq_one_letter_code
_entity_poly.pdbx_strand_id
1 'polypeptide(L)'
;MGADSAVTGVDVVHTQEKPPERWEAAVFLAGPTPRSSEVASWRPAAVAALRERWDPANGLLVVFVPEHRHGVHDDYTGQIEWEERCLNLADEVIFYVPRDLTTMPAFTTNVEWGMWHDSGRVVFGAPPDAPKNRYLLHYADKSGVPTATDLPATVAAALDRIGSGASRAGGEREIPLLLWRDRALRHWYAGQRAEGNTLLGARVVFRFGTHWGLHVRMHVASENRVKDNEIVFGRPDISVAVLYRPAETLDETEIVLVREFRSPCPNGFVHELPGGSGTGEPAEVALAEIAEETGLEVESARLRAHGPRQVNPTMSMHRAHLFSAQITAEEVARLRASGPHGVAADSERTYVEVVTFGRIMRERLVDWACLGMITEALHPPR
;
A
#
# COMPACT_ATOMS: atom_id res chain seq x y z
N MET A 1 -27.82 10.45 26.81
CA MET A 1 -26.84 9.67 26.02
C MET A 1 -27.57 8.44 25.52
N GLY A 2 -28.22 8.55 24.36
CA GLY A 2 -28.79 7.39 23.70
C GLY A 2 -27.65 6.52 23.19
N ALA A 3 -27.69 5.22 23.44
CA ALA A 3 -26.82 4.28 22.77
C ALA A 3 -27.09 4.41 21.27
N ASP A 4 -26.13 4.97 20.55
CA ASP A 4 -26.15 5.03 19.10
C ASP A 4 -26.14 3.58 18.62
N SER A 5 -27.32 3.05 18.26
CA SER A 5 -27.42 1.70 17.73
C SER A 5 -26.52 1.66 16.50
N ALA A 6 -25.47 0.84 16.53
CA ALA A 6 -24.57 0.71 15.40
C ALA A 6 -25.40 0.41 14.15
N VAL A 7 -25.41 1.32 13.19
CA VAL A 7 -26.08 1.12 11.91
C VAL A 7 -25.38 -0.07 11.24
N THR A 8 -26.13 -1.11 10.89
CA THR A 8 -25.60 -2.31 10.22
C THR A 8 -26.39 -2.57 8.92
N GLY A 9 -25.80 -3.36 8.02
CA GLY A 9 -26.39 -3.66 6.72
C GLY A 9 -25.85 -2.76 5.62
N VAL A 10 -26.71 -2.36 4.68
CA VAL A 10 -26.33 -1.59 3.49
C VAL A 10 -27.05 -0.25 3.44
N ASP A 11 -26.28 0.84 3.47
CA ASP A 11 -26.77 2.20 3.28
C ASP A 11 -26.40 2.73 1.89
N VAL A 12 -27.33 3.44 1.25
CA VAL A 12 -27.18 3.91 -0.13
C VAL A 12 -27.16 5.42 -0.12
N VAL A 13 -26.02 5.98 -0.54
CA VAL A 13 -25.76 7.41 -0.59
C VAL A 13 -25.79 7.84 -2.05
N HIS A 14 -26.77 8.67 -2.39
CA HIS A 14 -26.94 9.21 -3.73
C HIS A 14 -26.16 10.52 -3.91
N THR A 15 -26.01 10.95 -5.16
CA THR A 15 -25.41 12.25 -5.51
C THR A 15 -25.95 13.38 -4.64
N GLN A 16 -25.04 14.24 -4.14
CA GLN A 16 -25.28 15.37 -3.20
C GLN A 16 -25.66 14.97 -1.76
N GLU A 17 -25.86 13.69 -1.45
CA GLU A 17 -26.08 13.25 -0.07
C GLU A 17 -24.76 13.15 0.70
N LYS A 18 -24.83 13.39 2.01
CA LYS A 18 -23.68 13.26 2.91
C LYS A 18 -23.56 11.81 3.37
N PRO A 19 -22.38 11.18 3.26
CA PRO A 19 -22.22 9.82 3.72
C PRO A 19 -22.07 9.72 5.25
N PRO A 20 -22.42 8.57 5.86
CA PRO A 20 -22.36 8.36 7.32
C PRO A 20 -20.97 8.58 7.91
N GLU A 21 -20.84 9.15 9.11
CA GLU A 21 -19.53 9.48 9.73
C GLU A 21 -18.65 8.28 10.11
N ARG A 22 -19.18 7.05 10.00
CA ARG A 22 -18.51 5.78 10.27
C ARG A 22 -19.07 4.67 9.38
N TRP A 23 -18.21 3.76 8.92
CA TRP A 23 -18.60 2.51 8.26
C TRP A 23 -17.48 1.47 8.32
N GLU A 24 -17.78 0.25 7.90
CA GLU A 24 -16.85 -0.87 7.82
C GLU A 24 -16.35 -1.07 6.38
N ALA A 25 -17.20 -0.82 5.39
CA ALA A 25 -16.82 -0.84 3.99
C ALA A 25 -17.59 0.19 3.16
N ALA A 26 -17.03 0.61 2.03
CA ALA A 26 -17.70 1.45 1.05
C ALA A 26 -17.45 0.99 -0.39
N VAL A 27 -18.46 1.07 -1.25
CA VAL A 27 -18.38 0.75 -2.67
C VAL A 27 -18.90 1.90 -3.51
N PHE A 28 -18.24 2.20 -4.63
CA PHE A 28 -18.78 3.12 -5.64
C PHE A 28 -19.27 2.35 -6.88
N LEU A 29 -20.46 2.71 -7.38
CA LEU A 29 -21.06 2.10 -8.58
C LEU A 29 -20.78 2.93 -9.84
N ALA A 30 -19.61 2.70 -10.43
CA ALA A 30 -19.17 3.35 -11.67
C ALA A 30 -19.70 2.61 -12.90
N GLY A 31 -20.09 3.37 -13.93
CA GLY A 31 -20.69 2.80 -15.13
C GLY A 31 -21.63 3.78 -15.85
N PRO A 32 -22.15 3.41 -17.02
CA PRO A 32 -23.08 4.26 -17.74
C PRO A 32 -24.35 4.51 -16.94
N THR A 33 -24.86 5.74 -17.05
CA THR A 33 -26.21 6.13 -16.62
C THR A 33 -27.12 6.19 -17.86
N PRO A 34 -28.38 5.74 -17.77
CA PRO A 34 -29.36 5.89 -18.85
C PRO A 34 -29.50 7.32 -19.35
N ARG A 35 -29.61 7.52 -20.67
CA ARG A 35 -29.86 8.84 -21.29
C ARG A 35 -31.31 9.31 -21.22
N SER A 36 -32.25 8.42 -20.91
CA SER A 36 -33.66 8.72 -20.74
C SER A 36 -34.25 7.87 -19.63
N SER A 37 -35.37 8.30 -19.06
CA SER A 37 -36.11 7.56 -18.02
C SER A 37 -36.76 6.26 -18.51
N GLU A 38 -36.82 6.04 -19.83
CA GLU A 38 -37.37 4.82 -20.43
C GLU A 38 -36.41 3.62 -20.33
N VAL A 39 -35.13 3.89 -20.08
CA VAL A 39 -34.09 2.87 -19.97
C VAL A 39 -33.75 2.71 -18.51
N ALA A 40 -33.91 1.49 -17.98
CA ALA A 40 -33.66 1.20 -16.58
C ALA A 40 -32.15 1.27 -16.25
N SER A 41 -31.82 1.85 -15.09
CA SER A 41 -30.47 1.77 -14.55
C SER A 41 -30.17 0.36 -14.03
N TRP A 42 -28.91 -0.06 -14.12
CA TRP A 42 -28.41 -1.31 -13.55
C TRP A 42 -28.09 -1.18 -12.05
N ARG A 43 -27.95 0.05 -11.52
CA ARG A 43 -27.51 0.31 -10.13
C ARG A 43 -28.49 -0.21 -9.08
N PRO A 44 -29.83 -0.12 -9.23
CA PRO A 44 -30.76 -0.75 -8.29
C PRO A 44 -30.57 -2.27 -8.15
N ALA A 45 -30.28 -2.96 -9.25
CA ALA A 45 -30.00 -4.40 -9.22
C ALA A 45 -28.65 -4.70 -8.52
N ALA A 46 -27.64 -3.83 -8.71
CA ALA A 46 -26.36 -3.95 -8.02
C ALA A 46 -26.53 -3.77 -6.50
N VAL A 47 -27.29 -2.76 -6.07
CA VAL A 47 -27.63 -2.51 -4.66
C VAL A 47 -28.38 -3.69 -4.06
N ALA A 48 -29.33 -4.27 -4.79
CA ALA A 48 -30.06 -5.46 -4.33
C ALA A 48 -29.11 -6.65 -4.13
N ALA A 49 -28.20 -6.90 -5.08
CA ALA A 49 -27.19 -7.95 -4.96
C ALA A 49 -26.21 -7.72 -3.80
N LEU A 50 -25.81 -6.45 -3.55
CA LEU A 50 -24.99 -6.09 -2.40
C LEU A 50 -25.73 -6.34 -1.07
N ARG A 51 -27.01 -5.98 -0.98
CA ARG A 51 -27.87 -6.24 0.19
C ARG A 51 -28.07 -7.72 0.48
N GLU A 52 -28.23 -8.52 -0.57
CA GLU A 52 -28.42 -9.97 -0.43
C GLU A 52 -27.15 -10.66 0.09
N ARG A 53 -25.97 -10.19 -0.30
CA ARG A 53 -24.69 -10.85 -0.04
C ARG A 53 -23.92 -10.29 1.15
N TRP A 54 -24.16 -9.03 1.53
CA TRP A 54 -23.48 -8.43 2.66
C TRP A 54 -24.02 -8.99 3.98
N ASP A 55 -23.16 -9.64 4.75
CA ASP A 55 -23.50 -10.08 6.10
C ASP A 55 -23.59 -8.86 7.03
N PRO A 56 -24.77 -8.55 7.61
CA PRO A 56 -24.92 -7.44 8.55
C PRO A 56 -24.04 -7.56 9.81
N ALA A 57 -23.55 -8.77 10.14
CA ALA A 57 -22.58 -8.96 11.21
C ALA A 57 -21.23 -8.29 10.93
N ASN A 58 -20.91 -8.02 9.65
CA ASN A 58 -19.74 -7.24 9.26
C ASN A 58 -19.92 -5.72 9.41
N GLY A 59 -21.09 -5.27 9.88
CA GLY A 59 -21.37 -3.84 10.10
C GLY A 59 -22.01 -3.16 8.89
N LEU A 60 -21.64 -1.91 8.65
CA LEU A 60 -22.19 -1.06 7.61
C LEU A 60 -21.36 -1.10 6.32
N LEU A 61 -22.03 -1.44 5.23
CA LEU A 61 -21.57 -1.22 3.87
C LEU A 61 -22.25 0.03 3.29
N VAL A 62 -21.45 1.04 2.94
CA VAL A 62 -21.93 2.23 2.23
C VAL A 62 -21.83 2.02 0.73
N VAL A 63 -22.89 2.35 -0.01
CA VAL A 63 -22.93 2.24 -1.47
C VAL A 63 -23.17 3.61 -2.08
N PHE A 64 -22.14 4.13 -2.75
CA PHE A 64 -22.21 5.39 -3.48
C PHE A 64 -22.83 5.16 -4.86
N VAL A 65 -23.95 5.81 -5.10
CA VAL A 65 -24.71 5.76 -6.35
C VAL A 65 -24.66 7.15 -7.01
N PRO A 66 -23.98 7.33 -8.15
CA PRO A 66 -23.87 8.62 -8.85
C PRO A 66 -25.14 9.02 -9.62
N GLU A 67 -26.30 8.56 -9.14
CA GLU A 67 -27.62 8.96 -9.62
C GLU A 67 -28.35 9.62 -8.45
N HIS A 68 -29.12 10.66 -8.72
CA HIS A 68 -29.94 11.30 -7.68
C HIS A 68 -31.04 10.35 -7.17
N ARG A 69 -31.41 10.49 -5.90
CA ARG A 69 -32.52 9.73 -5.31
C ARG A 69 -33.88 10.09 -5.93
N HIS A 70 -34.07 11.37 -6.28
CA HIS A 70 -35.35 11.93 -6.72
C HIS A 70 -35.19 12.90 -7.91
N GLY A 71 -35.16 12.39 -9.14
CA GLY A 71 -35.16 13.21 -10.36
C GLY A 71 -33.79 13.78 -10.73
N VAL A 72 -33.73 14.70 -11.71
CA VAL A 72 -32.48 15.32 -12.16
C VAL A 72 -32.35 16.70 -11.52
N HIS A 73 -31.19 17.02 -10.96
CA HIS A 73 -30.88 18.36 -10.44
C HIS A 73 -29.84 19.06 -11.34
N ASP A 74 -29.97 20.38 -11.51
CA ASP A 74 -29.20 21.19 -12.47
C ASP A 74 -27.75 21.54 -12.03
N ASP A 75 -27.24 20.95 -10.94
CA ASP A 75 -25.91 21.25 -10.41
C ASP A 75 -24.85 20.25 -10.90
N TYR A 76 -24.44 20.45 -12.15
CA TYR A 76 -23.44 19.63 -12.83
C TYR A 76 -22.08 19.62 -12.13
N THR A 77 -21.63 20.77 -11.59
CA THR A 77 -20.33 20.87 -10.91
C THR A 77 -20.35 20.14 -9.57
N GLY A 78 -21.39 20.35 -8.76
CA GLY A 78 -21.53 19.64 -7.49
C GLY A 78 -21.68 18.13 -7.65
N GLN A 79 -22.27 17.66 -8.75
CA GLN A 79 -22.29 16.23 -9.08
C GLN A 79 -20.87 15.68 -9.33
N ILE A 80 -20.06 16.35 -10.16
CA ILE A 80 -18.68 15.91 -10.45
C ILE A 80 -17.84 15.87 -9.16
N GLU A 81 -17.90 16.93 -8.34
CA GLU A 81 -17.15 16.98 -7.09
C GLU A 81 -17.58 15.88 -6.10
N TRP A 82 -18.88 15.56 -6.05
CA TRP A 82 -19.39 14.46 -5.24
C TRP A 82 -18.91 13.10 -5.75
N GLU A 83 -18.93 12.87 -7.06
CA GLU A 83 -18.47 11.64 -7.70
C GLU A 83 -16.98 11.42 -7.42
N GLU A 84 -16.14 12.43 -7.66
CA GLU A 84 -14.71 12.38 -7.39
C GLU A 84 -14.43 12.09 -5.91
N ARG A 85 -15.13 12.78 -5.00
CA ARG A 85 -14.98 12.54 -3.56
C ARG A 85 -15.35 11.10 -3.17
N CYS A 86 -16.47 10.59 -3.69
CA CYS A 86 -16.95 9.25 -3.33
C CYS A 86 -16.10 8.13 -3.96
N LEU A 87 -15.52 8.35 -5.14
CA LEU A 87 -14.51 7.45 -5.72
C LEU A 87 -13.25 7.36 -4.86
N ASN A 88 -12.83 8.48 -4.24
CA ASN A 88 -11.72 8.47 -3.29
C ASN A 88 -12.08 7.70 -2.00
N LEU A 89 -13.30 7.90 -1.47
CA LEU A 89 -13.81 7.26 -0.25
C LEU A 89 -14.03 5.74 -0.39
N ALA A 90 -14.31 5.25 -1.60
CA ALA A 90 -14.67 3.85 -1.81
C ALA A 90 -13.52 2.89 -1.52
N ASP A 91 -13.82 1.76 -0.89
CA ASP A 91 -12.84 0.67 -0.73
C ASP A 91 -12.67 -0.13 -2.01
N GLU A 92 -13.77 -0.31 -2.75
CA GLU A 92 -13.81 -0.93 -4.07
C GLU A 92 -14.73 -0.10 -5.00
N VAL A 93 -14.35 0.00 -6.27
CA VAL A 93 -15.14 0.62 -7.32
C VAL A 93 -15.60 -0.47 -8.28
N ILE A 94 -16.91 -0.69 -8.32
CA ILE A 94 -17.54 -1.62 -9.26
C ILE A 94 -17.77 -0.87 -10.57
N PHE A 95 -17.00 -1.21 -11.60
CA PHE A 95 -17.23 -0.78 -12.96
C PHE A 95 -18.10 -1.81 -13.69
N TYR A 96 -19.41 -1.61 -13.72
CA TYR A 96 -20.29 -2.42 -14.56
C TYR A 96 -20.70 -1.66 -15.82
N VAL A 97 -20.30 -2.17 -16.99
CA VAL A 97 -20.44 -1.46 -18.27
C VAL A 97 -21.32 -2.27 -19.25
N PRO A 98 -22.65 -2.32 -19.03
CA PRO A 98 -23.62 -2.90 -19.96
C PRO A 98 -23.86 -1.94 -21.13
N ARG A 99 -22.80 -1.66 -21.89
CA ARG A 99 -22.76 -0.60 -22.87
C ARG A 99 -23.83 -0.80 -23.94
N ASP A 100 -24.61 0.24 -24.18
CA ASP A 100 -25.44 0.37 -25.37
C ASP A 100 -25.13 1.74 -25.99
N LEU A 101 -24.70 1.77 -27.26
CA LEU A 101 -24.21 3.02 -27.86
C LEU A 101 -25.31 4.08 -28.03
N THR A 102 -26.58 3.67 -28.00
CA THR A 102 -27.73 4.55 -28.13
C THR A 102 -28.12 5.10 -26.76
N THR A 103 -28.33 4.20 -25.79
CA THR A 103 -28.99 4.51 -24.52
C THR A 103 -28.04 4.66 -23.34
N MET A 104 -26.90 3.95 -23.33
CA MET A 104 -25.94 3.87 -22.22
C MET A 104 -24.49 3.74 -22.74
N PRO A 105 -23.94 4.77 -23.43
CA PRO A 105 -22.68 4.62 -24.16
C PRO A 105 -21.41 4.65 -23.31
N ALA A 106 -21.52 5.02 -22.03
CA ALA A 106 -20.42 4.99 -21.06
C ALA A 106 -19.20 5.86 -21.43
N PHE A 107 -19.41 7.06 -21.99
CA PHE A 107 -18.30 7.94 -22.39
C PHE A 107 -17.51 8.47 -21.20
N THR A 108 -18.17 9.04 -20.19
CA THR A 108 -17.51 9.50 -18.95
C THR A 108 -16.86 8.32 -18.21
N THR A 109 -17.52 7.16 -18.21
CA THR A 109 -16.97 5.92 -17.62
C THR A 109 -15.63 5.51 -18.22
N ASN A 110 -15.36 5.81 -19.50
CA ASN A 110 -14.03 5.53 -20.07
C ASN A 110 -12.94 6.39 -19.43
N VAL A 111 -13.27 7.64 -19.07
CA VAL A 111 -12.34 8.56 -18.40
C VAL A 111 -12.11 8.10 -16.96
N GLU A 112 -13.18 7.79 -16.23
CA GLU A 112 -13.10 7.21 -14.88
C GLU A 112 -12.28 5.92 -14.85
N TRP A 113 -12.52 5.02 -15.80
CA TRP A 113 -11.74 3.80 -15.95
C TRP A 113 -10.25 4.10 -16.14
N GLY A 114 -9.92 5.05 -17.02
CA GLY A 114 -8.54 5.50 -17.25
C GLY A 114 -7.86 6.08 -16.01
N MET A 115 -8.63 6.64 -15.06
CA MET A 115 -8.10 7.19 -13.81
C MET A 115 -7.93 6.13 -12.70
N TRP A 116 -8.71 5.05 -12.73
CA TRP A 116 -8.86 4.15 -11.58
C TRP A 116 -8.44 2.69 -11.82
N HIS A 117 -8.28 2.24 -13.07
CA HIS A 117 -8.11 0.81 -13.36
C HIS A 117 -6.90 0.16 -12.68
N ASP A 118 -5.83 0.92 -12.42
CA ASP A 118 -4.60 0.45 -11.79
C ASP A 118 -4.48 0.84 -10.31
N SER A 119 -5.50 1.50 -9.74
CA SER A 119 -5.54 1.83 -8.31
C SER A 119 -5.50 0.60 -7.40
N GLY A 120 -5.85 -0.56 -7.97
CA GLY A 120 -5.93 -1.84 -7.28
C GLY A 120 -7.14 -1.93 -6.35
N ARG A 121 -8.18 -1.11 -6.56
CA ARG A 121 -9.47 -1.10 -5.84
C ARG A 121 -10.65 -1.18 -6.80
N VAL A 122 -10.49 -1.85 -7.94
CA VAL A 122 -11.51 -1.91 -8.98
C VAL A 122 -11.87 -3.35 -9.31
N VAL A 123 -13.13 -3.55 -9.69
CA VAL A 123 -13.62 -4.77 -10.33
C VAL A 123 -14.37 -4.36 -11.58
N PHE A 124 -14.16 -5.09 -12.68
CA PHE A 124 -14.80 -4.79 -13.96
C PHE A 124 -15.82 -5.85 -14.35
N GLY A 125 -16.97 -5.43 -14.85
CA GLY A 125 -18.00 -6.33 -15.34
C GLY A 125 -18.66 -5.80 -16.60
N ALA A 126 -18.95 -6.69 -17.55
CA ALA A 126 -19.77 -6.35 -18.72
C ALA A 126 -20.39 -7.58 -19.36
N PRO A 127 -21.63 -7.49 -19.88
CA PRO A 127 -22.19 -8.52 -20.76
C PRO A 127 -21.23 -8.85 -21.91
N PRO A 128 -21.07 -10.13 -22.31
CA PRO A 128 -20.14 -10.52 -23.37
C PRO A 128 -20.41 -9.86 -24.72
N ASP A 129 -21.68 -9.52 -24.99
CA ASP A 129 -22.18 -8.88 -26.20
C ASP A 129 -22.15 -7.35 -26.13
N ALA A 130 -21.83 -6.76 -24.97
CA ALA A 130 -21.74 -5.31 -24.82
C ALA A 130 -20.62 -4.74 -25.73
N PRO A 131 -20.96 -3.88 -26.71
CA PRO A 131 -20.00 -3.40 -27.68
C PRO A 131 -18.88 -2.56 -27.06
N LYS A 132 -17.73 -2.53 -27.73
CA LYS A 132 -16.62 -1.59 -27.47
C LYS A 132 -15.97 -1.69 -26.07
N ASN A 133 -16.16 -2.78 -25.33
CA ASN A 133 -15.48 -2.98 -24.03
C ASN A 133 -14.08 -3.64 -24.14
N ARG A 134 -13.68 -4.13 -25.32
CA ARG A 134 -12.38 -4.79 -25.56
C ARG A 134 -11.17 -4.02 -25.04
N TYR A 135 -11.17 -2.69 -25.18
CA TYR A 135 -10.04 -1.87 -24.73
C TYR A 135 -9.98 -1.77 -23.20
N LEU A 136 -11.13 -1.69 -22.53
CA LEU A 136 -11.21 -1.71 -21.06
C LEU A 136 -10.74 -3.06 -20.51
N LEU A 137 -11.19 -4.16 -21.12
CA LEU A 137 -10.76 -5.52 -20.78
C LEU A 137 -9.26 -5.74 -20.96
N HIS A 138 -8.64 -5.17 -22.00
CA HIS A 138 -7.18 -5.24 -22.17
C HIS A 138 -6.41 -4.61 -21.00
N TYR A 139 -6.86 -3.45 -20.51
CA TYR A 139 -6.23 -2.81 -19.34
C TYR A 139 -6.58 -3.49 -18.03
N ALA A 140 -7.76 -4.12 -17.95
CA ALA A 140 -8.13 -4.96 -16.81
C ALA A 140 -7.13 -6.13 -16.68
N ASP A 141 -6.89 -6.86 -17.76
CA ASP A 141 -5.91 -7.95 -17.83
C ASP A 141 -4.50 -7.47 -17.47
N LYS A 142 -4.04 -6.39 -18.13
CA LYS A 142 -2.71 -5.79 -17.87
C LYS A 142 -2.50 -5.39 -16.41
N SER A 143 -3.55 -4.95 -15.72
CA SER A 143 -3.47 -4.45 -14.34
C SER A 143 -3.91 -5.49 -13.30
N GLY A 144 -4.23 -6.73 -13.72
CA GLY A 144 -4.72 -7.79 -12.83
C GLY A 144 -6.08 -7.48 -12.18
N VAL A 145 -6.93 -6.70 -12.84
CA VAL A 145 -8.28 -6.37 -12.37
C VAL A 145 -9.20 -7.58 -12.52
N PRO A 146 -9.90 -8.03 -11.46
CA PRO A 146 -10.90 -9.08 -11.59
C PRO A 146 -12.01 -8.67 -12.56
N THR A 147 -12.32 -9.58 -13.49
CA THR A 147 -13.36 -9.37 -14.51
C THR A 147 -14.49 -10.38 -14.40
N ALA A 148 -15.73 -9.95 -14.67
CA ALA A 148 -16.88 -10.83 -14.79
C ALA A 148 -17.77 -10.47 -16.00
N THR A 149 -18.61 -11.42 -16.42
CA THR A 149 -19.52 -11.24 -17.57
C THR A 149 -20.93 -10.79 -17.19
N ASP A 150 -21.25 -10.74 -15.91
CA ASP A 150 -22.56 -10.36 -15.38
C ASP A 150 -22.45 -9.59 -14.07
N LEU A 151 -23.54 -8.89 -13.72
CA LEU A 151 -23.58 -8.01 -12.56
C LEU A 151 -23.44 -8.78 -11.22
N PRO A 152 -24.14 -9.90 -10.98
CA PRO A 152 -23.99 -10.67 -9.74
C PRO A 152 -22.56 -11.13 -9.48
N ALA A 153 -21.86 -11.65 -10.49
CA ALA A 153 -20.46 -12.08 -10.35
C ALA A 153 -19.52 -10.88 -10.14
N THR A 154 -19.79 -9.74 -10.78
CA THR A 154 -19.02 -8.50 -10.55
C THR A 154 -19.15 -8.02 -9.10
N VAL A 155 -20.38 -8.02 -8.57
CA VAL A 155 -20.65 -7.67 -7.16
C VAL A 155 -19.97 -8.65 -6.21
N ALA A 156 -20.04 -9.96 -6.50
CA ALA A 156 -19.39 -10.99 -5.70
C ALA A 156 -17.87 -10.76 -5.60
N ALA A 157 -17.20 -10.53 -6.73
CA ALA A 157 -15.77 -10.27 -6.76
C ALA A 157 -15.36 -9.03 -5.95
N ALA A 158 -16.20 -7.98 -5.92
CA ALA A 158 -15.95 -6.80 -5.09
C ALA A 158 -16.09 -7.14 -3.58
N LEU A 159 -17.14 -7.87 -3.20
CA LEU A 159 -17.35 -8.29 -1.81
C LEU A 159 -16.28 -9.27 -1.32
N ASP A 160 -15.79 -10.17 -2.18
CA ASP A 160 -14.69 -11.09 -1.83
C ASP A 160 -13.41 -10.33 -1.45
N ARG A 161 -13.12 -9.22 -2.16
CA ARG A 161 -11.98 -8.34 -1.86
C ARG A 161 -12.20 -7.51 -0.60
N ILE A 162 -13.43 -7.03 -0.38
CA ILE A 162 -13.81 -6.32 0.85
C ILE A 162 -13.71 -7.25 2.05
N GLY A 163 -14.12 -8.51 1.94
CA GLY A 163 -14.20 -9.44 3.08
C GLY A 163 -15.13 -8.90 4.17
N SER A 164 -14.68 -8.95 5.43
CA SER A 164 -15.45 -8.46 6.58
C SER A 164 -15.40 -6.93 6.79
N GLY A 165 -14.81 -6.18 5.86
CA GLY A 165 -14.56 -4.75 6.05
C GLY A 165 -13.56 -4.44 7.17
N ALA A 166 -13.59 -3.20 7.67
CA ALA A 166 -12.91 -2.74 8.88
C ALA A 166 -13.47 -1.38 9.31
N SER A 167 -13.88 -1.26 10.58
CA SER A 167 -14.46 -0.04 11.15
C SER A 167 -13.50 1.15 11.04
N ARG A 168 -13.98 2.24 10.44
CA ARG A 168 -13.29 3.54 10.28
C ARG A 168 -14.27 4.69 10.48
N ALA A 169 -13.79 5.79 11.08
CA ALA A 169 -14.59 6.99 11.32
C ALA A 169 -13.83 8.28 10.98
N GLY A 170 -14.54 9.37 10.75
CA GLY A 170 -13.92 10.66 10.45
C GLY A 170 -12.99 10.58 9.24
N GLY A 171 -11.73 11.05 9.37
CA GLY A 171 -10.73 11.02 8.30
C GLY A 171 -10.19 9.63 7.96
N GLU A 172 -10.35 8.63 8.84
CA GLU A 172 -9.91 7.25 8.58
C GLU A 172 -10.66 6.60 7.42
N ARG A 173 -11.89 7.07 7.17
CA ARG A 173 -12.75 6.65 6.07
C ARG A 173 -12.18 6.97 4.68
N GLU A 174 -11.27 7.94 4.61
CA GLU A 174 -10.60 8.33 3.37
C GLU A 174 -9.38 7.44 3.06
N ILE A 175 -9.06 6.49 3.95
CA ILE A 175 -8.06 5.45 3.70
C ILE A 175 -8.78 4.16 3.28
N PRO A 176 -8.64 3.70 2.03
CA PRO A 176 -9.32 2.49 1.56
C PRO A 176 -8.81 1.24 2.26
N LEU A 177 -9.63 0.18 2.34
CA LEU A 177 -9.32 -1.07 3.03
C LEU A 177 -7.99 -1.67 2.60
N LEU A 178 -7.68 -1.55 1.31
CA LEU A 178 -6.41 -1.97 0.71
C LEU A 178 -5.20 -1.42 1.48
N LEU A 179 -5.20 -0.13 1.81
CA LEU A 179 -4.12 0.51 2.59
C LEU A 179 -4.38 0.43 4.08
N TRP A 180 -5.64 0.47 4.52
CA TRP A 180 -5.98 0.36 5.93
C TRP A 180 -5.49 -0.95 6.55
N ARG A 181 -5.44 -2.03 5.77
CA ARG A 181 -4.94 -3.35 6.21
C ARG A 181 -3.42 -3.45 6.15
N ASP A 182 -2.73 -2.48 5.55
CA ASP A 182 -1.27 -2.48 5.45
C ASP A 182 -0.61 -2.38 6.82
N ARG A 183 0.30 -3.31 7.14
CA ARG A 183 0.95 -3.39 8.46
C ARG A 183 1.74 -2.13 8.78
N ALA A 184 2.44 -1.56 7.80
CA ALA A 184 3.26 -0.39 8.00
C ALA A 184 2.38 0.86 8.22
N LEU A 185 1.27 1.00 7.46
CA LEU A 185 0.28 2.06 7.71
C LEU A 185 -0.29 1.97 9.12
N ARG A 186 -0.70 0.76 9.54
CA ARG A 186 -1.25 0.53 10.88
C ARG A 186 -0.26 0.87 11.97
N HIS A 187 1.01 0.55 11.78
CA HIS A 187 2.06 0.91 12.74
C HIS A 187 2.27 2.43 12.82
N TRP A 188 2.44 3.11 11.69
CA TRP A 188 2.58 4.56 11.63
C TRP A 188 1.39 5.25 12.30
N TYR A 189 0.17 4.88 11.93
CA TYR A 189 -1.03 5.53 12.44
C TYR A 189 -1.24 5.25 13.94
N ALA A 190 -0.89 4.06 14.43
CA ALA A 190 -0.90 3.77 15.86
C ALA A 190 0.06 4.69 16.63
N GLY A 191 1.26 4.95 16.08
CA GLY A 191 2.21 5.92 16.64
C GLY A 191 1.63 7.33 16.68
N GLN A 192 1.02 7.80 15.58
CA GLN A 192 0.36 9.11 15.54
C GLN A 192 -0.72 9.23 16.63
N ARG A 193 -1.55 8.20 16.81
CA ARG A 193 -2.61 8.19 17.83
C ARG A 193 -2.05 8.14 19.25
N ALA A 194 -0.93 7.45 19.48
CA ALA A 194 -0.27 7.41 20.79
C ALA A 194 0.22 8.80 21.22
N GLU A 195 0.67 9.62 20.27
CA GLU A 195 1.02 11.02 20.47
C GLU A 195 -0.20 11.97 20.53
N GLY A 196 -1.42 11.42 20.52
CA GLY A 196 -2.66 12.19 20.57
C GLY A 196 -3.05 12.86 19.23
N ASN A 197 -2.30 12.63 18.15
CA ASN A 197 -2.62 13.20 16.84
C ASN A 197 -3.84 12.51 16.23
N THR A 198 -4.62 13.26 15.46
CA THR A 198 -5.85 12.76 14.82
C THR A 198 -5.79 12.94 13.31
N LEU A 199 -6.18 11.90 12.56
CA LEU A 199 -6.34 11.97 11.12
C LEU A 199 -7.68 12.66 10.78
N LEU A 200 -7.60 13.81 10.10
CA LEU A 200 -8.77 14.58 9.68
C LEU A 200 -9.18 14.29 8.23
N GLY A 201 -8.26 13.78 7.41
CA GLY A 201 -8.51 13.41 6.02
C GLY A 201 -7.27 12.78 5.38
N ALA A 202 -7.47 12.05 4.29
CA ALA A 202 -6.43 11.36 3.56
C ALA A 202 -6.78 11.22 2.07
N ARG A 203 -5.78 11.13 1.21
CA ARG A 203 -5.98 10.82 -0.21
C ARG A 203 -4.83 10.00 -0.75
N VAL A 204 -5.15 8.87 -1.40
CA VAL A 204 -4.16 8.06 -2.09
C VAL A 204 -3.68 8.85 -3.31
N VAL A 205 -2.38 9.17 -3.35
CA VAL A 205 -1.77 9.94 -4.45
C VAL A 205 -1.24 9.01 -5.53
N PHE A 206 -0.68 7.87 -5.14
CA PHE A 206 -0.26 6.82 -6.06
C PHE A 206 -0.11 5.48 -5.33
N ARG A 207 -0.08 4.41 -6.12
CA ARG A 207 0.30 3.08 -5.69
C ARG A 207 1.10 2.39 -6.79
N PHE A 208 2.17 1.70 -6.42
CA PHE A 208 2.98 0.91 -7.31
C PHE A 208 3.50 -0.33 -6.58
N GLY A 209 2.92 -1.50 -6.87
CA GLY A 209 3.19 -2.72 -6.12
C GLY A 209 2.87 -2.56 -4.63
N THR A 210 3.88 -2.76 -3.79
CA THR A 210 3.82 -2.60 -2.33
C THR A 210 4.10 -1.17 -1.86
N HIS A 211 4.45 -0.26 -2.77
CA HIS A 211 4.72 1.14 -2.46
C HIS A 211 3.48 2.00 -2.68
N TRP A 212 3.29 3.00 -1.82
CA TRP A 212 2.16 3.92 -1.92
C TRP A 212 2.48 5.29 -1.35
N GLY A 213 1.75 6.31 -1.82
CA GLY A 213 1.77 7.66 -1.28
C GLY A 213 0.40 8.06 -0.79
N LEU A 214 0.32 8.55 0.45
CA LEU A 214 -0.91 9.03 1.08
C LEU A 214 -0.73 10.48 1.50
N HIS A 215 -1.43 11.40 0.82
CA HIS A 215 -1.56 12.77 1.31
C HIS A 215 -2.43 12.74 2.56
N VAL A 216 -2.00 13.41 3.63
CA VAL A 216 -2.71 13.38 4.91
C VAL A 216 -2.95 14.77 5.45
N ARG A 217 -4.10 14.93 6.11
CA ARG A 217 -4.42 16.10 6.92
C ARG A 217 -4.50 15.65 8.37
N MET A 218 -3.54 16.08 9.18
CA MET A 218 -3.40 15.68 10.58
C MET A 218 -3.67 16.86 11.51
N HIS A 219 -4.43 16.65 12.58
CA HIS A 219 -4.38 17.51 13.76
C HIS A 219 -3.21 17.07 14.63
N VAL A 220 -2.29 18.00 14.88
CA VAL A 220 -1.11 17.78 15.72
C VAL A 220 -1.45 18.24 17.14
N ALA A 221 -1.61 17.28 18.05
CA ALA A 221 -2.15 17.54 19.39
C ALA A 221 -1.26 18.47 20.21
N SER A 222 0.04 18.22 20.22
CA SER A 222 1.04 18.99 20.99
C SER A 222 1.15 20.45 20.55
N GLU A 223 0.83 20.74 19.29
CA GLU A 223 0.94 22.07 18.67
C GLU A 223 -0.42 22.74 18.46
N ASN A 224 -1.52 22.02 18.69
CA ASN A 224 -2.89 22.42 18.39
C ASN A 224 -3.05 23.08 17.02
N ARG A 225 -2.53 22.45 15.96
CA ARG A 225 -2.67 22.94 14.60
C ARG A 225 -2.98 21.81 13.63
N VAL A 226 -3.46 22.18 12.45
CA VAL A 226 -3.62 21.28 11.32
C VAL A 226 -2.37 21.32 10.46
N LYS A 227 -1.96 20.15 9.98
CA LYS A 227 -0.90 19.97 8.99
C LYS A 227 -1.45 19.20 7.81
N ASP A 228 -1.37 19.78 6.61
CA ASP A 228 -2.07 19.33 5.41
C ASP A 228 -1.20 19.38 4.14
N ASN A 229 0.12 19.47 4.31
CA ASN A 229 1.07 19.68 3.22
C ASN A 229 2.09 18.54 3.06
N GLU A 230 1.77 17.35 3.55
CA GLU A 230 2.67 16.20 3.53
C GLU A 230 2.07 14.97 2.86
N ILE A 231 2.96 14.16 2.29
CA ILE A 231 2.67 12.83 1.79
C ILE A 231 3.43 11.83 2.67
N VAL A 232 2.71 10.87 3.22
CA VAL A 232 3.30 9.68 3.83
C VAL A 232 3.64 8.70 2.74
N PHE A 233 4.91 8.37 2.57
CA PHE A 233 5.36 7.31 1.67
C PHE A 233 5.50 5.99 2.41
N GLY A 234 4.71 5.01 1.97
CA GLY A 234 4.70 3.67 2.52
C GLY A 234 5.38 2.64 1.65
N ARG A 235 6.09 1.73 2.32
CA ARG A 235 6.64 0.47 1.81
C ARG A 235 6.76 -0.52 2.96
N PRO A 236 6.96 -1.83 2.71
CA PRO A 236 7.26 -2.79 3.76
C PRO A 236 8.50 -2.40 4.57
N ASP A 237 8.49 -2.76 5.86
CA ASP A 237 9.69 -2.72 6.70
C ASP A 237 10.76 -3.67 6.10
N ILE A 238 12.03 -3.39 6.38
CA ILE A 238 13.17 -4.22 5.95
C ILE A 238 13.84 -4.89 7.16
N SER A 239 14.46 -6.04 6.94
CA SER A 239 15.32 -6.70 7.92
C SER A 239 16.75 -6.73 7.38
N VAL A 240 17.68 -6.19 8.15
CA VAL A 240 19.05 -5.93 7.69
C VAL A 240 20.05 -6.43 8.72
N ALA A 241 21.21 -6.91 8.27
CA ALA A 241 22.20 -7.52 9.15
C ALA A 241 23.61 -6.95 8.97
N VAL A 242 24.23 -6.54 10.08
CA VAL A 242 25.66 -6.25 10.13
C VAL A 242 26.41 -7.55 10.34
N LEU A 243 26.97 -8.09 9.25
CA LEU A 243 27.94 -9.18 9.32
C LEU A 243 29.33 -8.59 9.51
N TYR A 244 30.01 -8.94 10.59
CA TYR A 244 31.28 -8.31 10.93
C TYR A 244 32.31 -9.29 11.52
N ARG A 245 33.59 -9.03 11.25
CA ARG A 245 34.71 -9.70 11.92
C ARG A 245 35.48 -8.66 12.74
N PRO A 246 35.45 -8.73 14.08
CA PRO A 246 36.13 -7.77 14.93
C PRO A 246 37.65 -7.84 14.74
N ALA A 247 38.28 -6.68 14.88
CA ALA A 247 39.73 -6.51 14.94
C ALA A 247 40.13 -5.82 16.26
N GLU A 248 41.43 -5.54 16.45
CA GLU A 248 41.91 -4.83 17.64
C GLU A 248 41.33 -3.41 17.73
N THR A 249 41.16 -2.76 16.58
CA THR A 249 40.54 -1.44 16.48
C THR A 249 39.22 -1.51 15.70
N LEU A 250 38.34 -0.54 15.96
CA LEU A 250 37.11 -0.40 15.18
C LEU A 250 37.42 -0.18 13.70
N ASP A 251 38.40 0.66 13.37
CA ASP A 251 38.79 0.99 12.01
C ASP A 251 39.23 -0.23 11.18
N GLU A 252 39.77 -1.25 11.84
CA GLU A 252 40.21 -2.51 11.25
C GLU A 252 39.12 -3.59 11.22
N THR A 253 38.00 -3.37 11.91
CA THR A 253 36.87 -4.31 11.92
C THR A 253 36.34 -4.45 10.50
N GLU A 254 36.25 -5.68 10.02
CA GLU A 254 35.76 -6.00 8.68
C GLU A 254 34.24 -6.09 8.71
N ILE A 255 33.59 -5.50 7.71
CA ILE A 255 32.15 -5.44 7.52
C ILE A 255 31.84 -5.99 6.13
N VAL A 256 30.80 -6.82 6.05
CA VAL A 256 30.26 -7.27 4.77
C VAL A 256 29.24 -6.26 4.27
N LEU A 257 29.44 -5.78 3.05
CA LEU A 257 28.50 -4.99 2.29
C LEU A 257 28.04 -5.76 1.06
N VAL A 258 26.88 -5.36 0.56
CA VAL A 258 26.32 -5.79 -0.71
C VAL A 258 26.29 -4.58 -1.63
N ARG A 259 26.93 -4.70 -2.80
CA ARG A 259 26.88 -3.70 -3.86
C ARG A 259 25.89 -4.13 -4.93
N GLU A 260 24.98 -3.23 -5.27
CA GLU A 260 23.90 -3.50 -6.22
C GLU A 260 23.55 -2.25 -7.02
N PHE A 261 23.07 -2.42 -8.25
CA PHE A 261 22.60 -1.28 -9.04
C PHE A 261 21.25 -0.79 -8.52
N ARG A 262 21.14 0.50 -8.20
CA ARG A 262 19.87 1.14 -7.84
C ARG A 262 19.76 2.46 -8.61
N SER A 263 18.70 2.60 -9.39
CA SER A 263 18.47 3.78 -10.23
C SER A 263 18.40 5.13 -9.49
N PRO A 264 18.04 5.22 -8.18
CA PRO A 264 18.14 6.47 -7.43
C PRO A 264 19.58 6.90 -7.09
N CYS A 265 20.56 6.00 -7.17
CA CYS A 265 21.94 6.30 -6.81
C CYS A 265 22.65 7.08 -7.93
N PRO A 266 23.27 8.24 -7.65
CA PRO A 266 23.89 9.06 -8.70
C PRO A 266 25.02 8.36 -9.48
N ASN A 267 25.74 7.45 -8.83
CA ASN A 267 26.79 6.61 -9.44
C ASN A 267 26.25 5.23 -9.90
N GLY A 268 24.94 5.02 -9.80
CA GLY A 268 24.24 3.79 -10.15
C GLY A 268 24.33 2.67 -9.11
N PHE A 269 25.15 2.78 -8.06
CA PHE A 269 25.36 1.67 -7.11
C PHE A 269 25.16 2.09 -5.66
N VAL A 270 24.41 1.28 -4.91
CA VAL A 270 24.42 1.29 -3.44
C VAL A 270 25.52 0.38 -2.93
N HIS A 271 25.99 0.66 -1.71
CA HIS A 271 26.76 -0.26 -0.89
C HIS A 271 26.05 -0.35 0.46
N GLU A 272 25.29 -1.41 0.67
CA GLU A 272 24.40 -1.55 1.81
C GLU A 272 24.71 -2.81 2.62
N LEU A 273 24.11 -2.93 3.79
CA LEU A 273 24.13 -4.17 4.55
C LEU A 273 23.24 -5.20 3.85
N PRO A 274 23.55 -6.50 3.93
CA PRO A 274 22.63 -7.51 3.42
C PRO A 274 21.27 -7.39 4.12
N GLY A 275 20.20 -7.43 3.32
CA GLY A 275 18.85 -7.29 3.83
C GLY A 275 17.81 -6.84 2.81
N GLY A 276 16.56 -7.11 3.15
CA GLY A 276 15.41 -6.81 2.29
C GLY A 276 14.10 -6.93 3.06
N SER A 277 13.00 -7.00 2.31
CA SER A 277 11.65 -7.05 2.88
C SER A 277 11.01 -8.41 2.65
N GLY A 278 10.38 -8.96 3.69
CA GLY A 278 9.69 -10.25 3.60
C GLY A 278 8.43 -10.30 4.46
N THR A 279 7.63 -11.35 4.27
CA THR A 279 6.37 -11.57 5.00
C THR A 279 6.53 -12.32 6.33
N GLY A 280 7.70 -12.92 6.56
CA GLY A 280 8.02 -13.69 7.77
C GLY A 280 8.43 -12.84 8.98
N GLU A 281 8.90 -13.51 10.03
CA GLU A 281 9.46 -12.81 11.20
C GLU A 281 10.77 -12.10 10.82
N PRO A 282 11.06 -10.90 11.35
CA PRO A 282 12.22 -10.11 10.90
C PRO A 282 13.56 -10.84 10.97
N ALA A 283 13.77 -11.70 11.97
CA ALA A 283 14.99 -12.48 12.10
C ALA A 283 15.12 -13.55 10.99
N GLU A 284 14.01 -14.18 10.61
CA GLU A 284 13.98 -15.18 9.53
C GLU A 284 14.22 -14.51 8.18
N VAL A 285 13.61 -13.34 7.96
CA VAL A 285 13.88 -12.52 6.76
C VAL A 285 15.35 -12.15 6.70
N ALA A 286 15.94 -11.63 7.79
CA ALA A 286 17.36 -11.27 7.79
C ALA A 286 18.27 -12.46 7.44
N LEU A 287 17.99 -13.66 7.95
CA LEU A 287 18.78 -14.87 7.62
C LEU A 287 18.63 -15.28 6.14
N ALA A 288 17.41 -15.22 5.61
CA ALA A 288 17.15 -15.51 4.20
C ALA A 288 17.90 -14.54 3.28
N GLU A 289 17.85 -13.24 3.58
CA GLU A 289 18.53 -12.19 2.81
C GLU A 289 20.05 -12.33 2.88
N ILE A 290 20.62 -12.65 4.05
CA ILE A 290 22.06 -12.97 4.17
C ILE A 290 22.44 -14.13 3.23
N ALA A 291 21.67 -15.22 3.25
CA ALA A 291 21.95 -16.38 2.42
C ALA A 291 21.81 -16.06 0.93
N GLU A 292 20.76 -15.32 0.55
CA GLU A 292 20.47 -14.97 -0.84
C GLU A 292 21.50 -14.00 -1.42
N GLU A 293 21.85 -12.94 -0.70
CA GLU A 293 22.69 -11.86 -1.22
C GLU A 293 24.19 -12.12 -1.05
N THR A 294 24.57 -12.95 -0.07
CA THR A 294 25.99 -13.21 0.22
C THR A 294 26.40 -14.67 0.06
N GLY A 295 25.44 -15.59 -0.12
CA GLY A 295 25.72 -17.04 -0.16
C GLY A 295 26.21 -17.62 1.17
N LEU A 296 26.08 -16.88 2.28
CA LEU A 296 26.54 -17.31 3.59
C LEU A 296 25.37 -17.84 4.41
N GLU A 297 25.48 -19.06 4.91
CA GLU A 297 24.53 -19.59 5.89
C GLU A 297 24.97 -19.19 7.30
N VAL A 298 24.12 -18.43 8.00
CA VAL A 298 24.36 -18.03 9.39
C VAL A 298 23.39 -18.76 10.30
N GLU A 299 23.90 -19.42 11.33
CA GLU A 299 23.05 -20.04 12.35
C GLU A 299 22.24 -18.97 13.10
N SER A 300 20.94 -19.21 13.29
CA SER A 300 20.04 -18.27 13.96
C SER A 300 20.51 -17.86 15.36
N ALA A 301 21.18 -18.76 16.08
CA ALA A 301 21.75 -18.50 17.41
C ALA A 301 22.87 -17.43 17.42
N ARG A 302 23.48 -17.14 16.27
CA ARG A 302 24.53 -16.10 16.12
C ARG A 302 23.93 -14.73 15.84
N LEU A 303 22.64 -14.65 15.51
CA LEU A 303 21.97 -13.41 15.17
C LEU A 303 21.59 -12.64 16.45
N ARG A 304 22.13 -11.43 16.61
CA ARG A 304 21.77 -10.51 17.69
C ARG A 304 20.84 -9.42 17.18
N ALA A 305 19.69 -9.25 17.82
CA ALA A 305 18.76 -8.17 17.50
C ALA A 305 19.15 -6.84 18.18
N HIS A 306 19.01 -5.75 17.45
CA HIS A 306 19.19 -4.36 17.94
C HIS A 306 17.88 -3.55 17.93
N GLY A 307 16.82 -4.13 17.34
CA GLY A 307 15.48 -3.54 17.30
C GLY A 307 15.25 -2.68 16.05
N PRO A 308 14.00 -2.20 15.86
CA PRO A 308 13.62 -1.42 14.69
C PRO A 308 13.82 0.09 14.87
N ARG A 309 14.24 0.80 13.81
CA ARG A 309 14.20 2.27 13.73
C ARG A 309 13.77 2.74 12.34
N GLN A 310 13.18 3.94 12.26
CA GLN A 310 12.87 4.57 10.96
C GLN A 310 14.17 4.99 10.27
N VAL A 311 14.26 4.70 8.97
CA VAL A 311 15.47 4.95 8.15
C VAL A 311 15.56 6.43 7.77
N ASN A 312 14.46 7.02 7.27
CA ASN A 312 14.36 8.42 6.92
C ASN A 312 12.93 8.93 7.19
N PRO A 313 12.65 9.43 8.41
CA PRO A 313 11.28 9.69 8.89
C PRO A 313 10.54 10.77 8.08
N THR A 314 11.26 11.70 7.45
CA THR A 314 10.66 12.76 6.62
C THR A 314 10.37 12.33 5.18
N MET A 315 10.92 11.18 4.76
CA MET A 315 10.70 10.64 3.42
C MET A 315 9.77 9.44 3.44
N SER A 316 9.96 8.49 4.37
CA SER A 316 9.19 7.26 4.41
C SER A 316 8.96 6.78 5.85
N MET A 317 7.79 6.19 6.08
CA MET A 317 7.44 5.64 7.39
C MET A 317 8.07 4.28 7.72
N HIS A 318 8.63 3.56 6.72
CA HIS A 318 9.18 2.21 6.92
C HIS A 318 10.36 2.19 7.90
N ARG A 319 10.54 1.05 8.54
CA ARG A 319 11.59 0.81 9.53
C ARG A 319 12.55 -0.27 9.06
N ALA A 320 13.79 -0.17 9.51
CA ALA A 320 14.78 -1.24 9.43
C ALA A 320 14.83 -1.98 10.76
N HIS A 321 14.60 -3.30 10.73
CA HIS A 321 14.84 -4.22 11.84
C HIS A 321 16.30 -4.65 11.78
N LEU A 322 17.11 -4.13 12.71
CA LEU A 322 18.56 -4.31 12.66
C LEU A 322 19.00 -5.56 13.43
N PHE A 323 19.84 -6.34 12.79
CA PHE A 323 20.54 -7.48 13.37
C PHE A 323 22.06 -7.36 13.18
N SER A 324 22.81 -8.18 13.91
CA SER A 324 24.23 -8.38 13.66
C SER A 324 24.66 -9.82 13.91
N ALA A 325 25.66 -10.29 13.18
CA ALA A 325 26.31 -11.56 13.46
C ALA A 325 27.82 -11.42 13.26
N GLN A 326 28.59 -11.93 14.22
CA GLN A 326 30.04 -12.03 14.08
C GLN A 326 30.37 -13.17 13.10
N ILE A 327 31.25 -12.93 12.13
CA ILE A 327 31.70 -13.91 11.14
C ILE A 327 33.17 -14.33 11.34
N THR A 328 33.50 -15.53 10.89
CA THR A 328 34.83 -16.13 11.03
C THR A 328 35.78 -15.69 9.91
N ALA A 329 37.08 -15.91 10.09
CA ALA A 329 38.07 -15.65 9.04
C ALA A 329 37.84 -16.53 7.79
N GLU A 330 37.37 -17.77 7.98
CA GLU A 330 37.03 -18.68 6.89
C GLU A 330 35.79 -18.19 6.12
N GLU A 331 34.78 -17.68 6.83
CA GLU A 331 33.61 -17.04 6.22
C GLU A 331 34.00 -15.81 5.41
N VAL A 332 34.85 -14.93 5.96
CA VAL A 332 35.40 -13.77 5.23
C VAL A 332 36.14 -14.20 3.97
N ALA A 333 36.97 -15.26 4.03
CA ALA A 333 37.68 -15.75 2.86
C ALA A 333 36.73 -16.26 1.77
N ARG A 334 35.65 -16.98 2.15
CA ARG A 334 34.62 -17.43 1.22
C ARG A 334 33.87 -16.26 0.57
N LEU A 335 33.48 -15.27 1.36
CA LEU A 335 32.79 -14.07 0.89
C LEU A 335 33.63 -13.28 -0.12
N ARG A 336 34.93 -13.10 0.14
CA ARG A 336 35.84 -12.42 -0.79
C ARG A 336 36.05 -13.18 -2.11
N ALA A 337 35.87 -14.50 -2.10
CA ALA A 337 35.98 -15.35 -3.26
C ALA A 337 34.63 -15.56 -3.97
N SER A 338 33.54 -14.97 -3.47
CA SER A 338 32.20 -15.21 -3.99
C SER A 338 31.98 -14.49 -5.34
N GLY A 339 31.07 -15.07 -6.13
CA GLY A 339 30.61 -14.49 -7.38
C GLY A 339 29.43 -13.52 -7.17
N PRO A 340 28.75 -13.13 -8.26
CA PRO A 340 27.48 -12.42 -8.13
C PRO A 340 26.39 -13.32 -7.50
N HIS A 341 25.50 -12.72 -6.73
CA HIS A 341 24.35 -13.34 -6.07
C HIS A 341 23.03 -12.64 -6.46
N GLY A 342 21.90 -13.01 -5.83
CA GLY A 342 20.55 -12.47 -6.10
C GLY A 342 19.70 -13.32 -7.06
N VAL A 343 18.41 -12.98 -7.17
CA VAL A 343 17.44 -13.69 -8.02
C VAL A 343 17.40 -13.06 -9.41
N ALA A 344 18.05 -13.72 -10.38
CA ALA A 344 18.12 -13.24 -11.76
C ALA A 344 16.75 -13.04 -12.43
N ALA A 345 15.73 -13.82 -12.03
CA ALA A 345 14.35 -13.67 -12.50
C ALA A 345 13.73 -12.32 -12.07
N ASP A 346 14.18 -11.77 -10.95
CA ASP A 346 13.74 -10.51 -10.37
C ASP A 346 14.64 -9.35 -10.77
N SER A 347 15.55 -9.57 -11.75
CA SER A 347 16.58 -8.64 -12.22
C SER A 347 17.57 -8.17 -11.16
N GLU A 348 17.57 -8.80 -9.98
CA GLU A 348 18.45 -8.49 -8.87
C GLU A 348 19.82 -9.14 -9.06
N ARG A 349 20.87 -8.35 -8.84
CA ARG A 349 22.24 -8.83 -8.93
C ARG A 349 23.14 -8.11 -7.94
N THR A 350 23.58 -8.86 -6.95
CA THR A 350 24.35 -8.39 -5.81
C THR A 350 25.80 -8.85 -5.89
N TYR A 351 26.71 -8.03 -5.36
CA TYR A 351 28.13 -8.32 -5.27
C TYR A 351 28.62 -8.10 -3.84
N VAL A 352 29.20 -9.13 -3.24
CA VAL A 352 29.72 -9.05 -1.87
C VAL A 352 31.00 -8.24 -1.83
N GLU A 353 31.10 -7.34 -0.86
CA GLU A 353 32.29 -6.54 -0.59
C GLU A 353 32.65 -6.64 0.90
N VAL A 354 33.81 -7.22 1.22
CA VAL A 354 34.34 -7.19 2.59
C VAL A 354 35.28 -6.01 2.73
N VAL A 355 34.90 -5.01 3.52
CA VAL A 355 35.63 -3.75 3.70
C VAL A 355 35.83 -3.44 5.18
N THR A 356 36.86 -2.68 5.53
CA THR A 356 37.03 -2.26 6.91
C THR A 356 36.15 -1.06 7.25
N PHE A 357 35.74 -0.93 8.50
CA PHE A 357 34.99 0.25 8.98
C PHE A 357 35.73 1.56 8.67
N GLY A 358 37.05 1.60 8.87
CA GLY A 358 37.86 2.78 8.55
C GLY A 358 37.82 3.13 7.05
N ARG A 359 37.72 2.14 6.16
CA ARG A 359 37.53 2.38 4.72
C ARG A 359 36.14 2.95 4.43
N ILE A 360 35.08 2.39 5.01
CA ILE A 360 33.71 2.91 4.90
C ILE A 360 33.68 4.41 5.25
N MET A 361 34.33 4.80 6.35
CA MET A 361 34.39 6.19 6.81
C MET A 361 35.20 7.09 5.87
N ARG A 362 36.39 6.66 5.41
CA ARG A 362 37.26 7.48 4.55
C ARG A 362 36.70 7.67 3.14
N GLU A 363 36.14 6.61 2.57
CA GLU A 363 35.64 6.60 1.18
C GLU A 363 34.16 6.96 1.08
N ARG A 364 33.45 7.10 2.21
CA ARG A 364 31.99 7.39 2.27
C ARG A 364 31.19 6.39 1.44
N LEU A 365 31.50 5.11 1.61
CA LEU A 365 30.96 4.02 0.77
C LEU A 365 29.44 3.87 0.91
N VAL A 366 28.94 4.05 2.13
CA VAL A 366 27.54 3.79 2.49
C VAL A 366 26.83 5.11 2.83
N ASP A 367 25.50 5.12 2.78
CA ASP A 367 24.72 6.28 3.18
C ASP A 367 24.70 6.48 4.73
N TRP A 368 24.11 7.59 5.17
CA TRP A 368 24.03 7.92 6.59
C TRP A 368 23.22 6.92 7.42
N ALA A 369 22.18 6.30 6.85
CA ALA A 369 21.36 5.35 7.56
C ALA A 369 22.09 4.02 7.75
N CYS A 370 22.73 3.51 6.69
CA CYS A 370 23.59 2.35 6.72
C CYS A 370 24.76 2.53 7.70
N LEU A 371 25.42 3.69 7.67
CA LEU A 371 26.46 4.01 8.65
C LEU A 371 25.93 4.02 10.10
N GLY A 372 24.75 4.60 10.32
CA GLY A 372 24.07 4.59 11.63
C GLY A 372 23.79 3.16 12.13
N MET A 373 23.37 2.27 11.23
CA MET A 373 23.10 0.86 11.57
C MET A 373 24.39 0.10 11.90
N ILE A 374 25.46 0.31 11.12
CA ILE A 374 26.78 -0.30 11.41
C ILE A 374 27.28 0.16 12.78
N THR A 375 27.21 1.46 13.05
CA THR A 375 27.70 2.02 14.33
C THR A 375 26.88 1.55 15.53
N GLU A 376 25.55 1.47 15.43
CA GLU A 376 24.69 0.88 16.48
C GLU A 376 25.08 -0.57 16.78
N ALA A 377 25.32 -1.39 15.75
CA ALA A 377 25.65 -2.80 15.92
C ALA A 377 27.03 -3.02 16.56
N LEU A 378 28.03 -2.21 16.19
CA LEU A 378 29.41 -2.32 16.70
C LEU A 378 29.60 -1.64 18.06
N HIS A 379 28.75 -0.69 18.41
CA HIS A 379 28.74 0.00 19.70
C HIS A 379 27.36 -0.09 20.35
N PRO A 380 26.99 -1.26 20.90
CA PRO A 380 25.72 -1.37 21.59
C PRO A 380 25.71 -0.37 22.77
N PRO A 381 24.58 0.32 23.03
CA PRO A 381 24.46 1.20 24.18
C PRO A 381 24.79 0.42 25.47
N ARG A 382 25.47 1.11 26.39
CA ARG A 382 25.77 0.59 27.72
C ARG A 382 24.50 0.31 28.53
#